data_AF-A0A2J7QV52-F1
#
_entry.id   AF-A0A2J7QV52-F1
#
_cell.length_a   1.000
_cell.length_b   1.000
_cell.length_c   1.000
_cell.angle_alpha   90.00
_cell.angle_beta   90.00
_cell.angle_gamma   90.00
#
_symmetry.space_group_name_H-M   'P 1'
#
loop_
_entity.id
_entity.type
_entity.pdbx_description
1 polymer ?
#
loop_
_entity_poly.entity_id
_entity_poly.type
_entity_poly.pdbx_seq_one_letter_code
_entity_poly.pdbx_strand_id
1 'polypeptide(L)'
;MRNWTAQHVFDFRFLKTLYQQLPQAQRSQGCQLIATDSGFASLGEVFNGSHTRTAEPWHVGWRNCDERAATILRQHYGRPYFLPPSSSDRQKLEWIYLGSSGYRETMHIDMVNRPSWQAQLKGSKRWFLFPPPECYYQCESLEVTVEPGEISK
;
A
#
# COMPACT_ATOMS: atom_id res chain seq x y z
N MET A 1 8.66 0.90 13.26
CA MET A 1 7.58 -0.10 13.50
C MET A 1 8.01 -1.13 14.54
N ARG A 2 7.81 -0.89 15.85
CA ARG A 2 8.25 -1.86 16.88
C ARG A 2 7.32 -3.08 16.86
N ASN A 3 7.90 -4.28 16.89
CA ASN A 3 7.22 -5.59 16.93
C ASN A 3 6.45 -5.99 15.65
N TRP A 4 6.71 -5.34 14.50
CA TRP A 4 6.15 -5.78 13.23
C TRP A 4 7.16 -6.66 12.52
N THR A 5 6.80 -7.91 12.24
CA THR A 5 7.63 -8.78 11.40
C THR A 5 7.43 -8.51 9.91
N ALA A 6 6.41 -7.72 9.54
CA ALA A 6 6.06 -7.42 8.16
C ALA A 6 7.23 -6.87 7.33
N GLN A 7 8.12 -6.06 7.94
CA GLN A 7 9.31 -5.53 7.26
C GLN A 7 10.24 -6.63 6.72
N HIS A 8 10.30 -7.77 7.41
CA HIS A 8 11.18 -8.90 7.04
C HIS A 8 10.43 -9.97 6.24
N VAL A 9 9.14 -10.17 6.51
CA VAL A 9 8.31 -11.23 5.90
C VAL A 9 7.69 -10.79 4.56
N PHE A 10 7.23 -9.54 4.45
CA PHE A 10 6.50 -9.11 3.27
C PHE A 10 7.45 -8.77 2.14
N ASP A 11 7.70 -9.76 1.29
CA ASP A 11 8.30 -9.59 -0.02
C ASP A 11 7.39 -10.13 -1.12
N PHE A 12 7.82 -9.94 -2.36
CA PHE A 12 7.07 -10.39 -3.53
C PHE A 12 6.79 -11.90 -3.48
N ARG A 13 7.76 -12.70 -3.01
CA ARG A 13 7.63 -14.16 -2.94
C ARG A 13 6.56 -14.57 -1.92
N PHE A 14 6.58 -13.99 -0.73
CA PHE A 14 5.59 -14.22 0.30
C PHE A 14 4.18 -13.88 -0.19
N LEU A 15 4.00 -12.68 -0.75
CA LEU A 15 2.69 -12.24 -1.26
C LEU A 15 2.22 -13.15 -2.40
N LYS A 16 3.12 -13.49 -3.34
CA LYS A 16 2.81 -14.43 -4.42
C LYS A 16 2.32 -15.78 -3.88
N THR A 17 3.06 -16.39 -2.95
CA THR A 17 2.66 -17.67 -2.35
C THR A 17 1.31 -17.58 -1.64
N LEU A 18 1.08 -16.51 -0.86
CA LEU A 18 -0.18 -16.28 -0.16
C LEU A 18 -1.36 -16.23 -1.13
N TYR A 19 -1.28 -15.39 -2.16
CA TYR A 19 -2.40 -15.21 -3.09
C TYR A 19 -2.58 -16.42 -4.02
N GLN A 20 -1.52 -17.17 -4.35
CA GLN A 20 -1.65 -18.44 -5.10
C GLN A 20 -2.42 -19.52 -4.32
N GLN A 21 -2.32 -19.53 -2.99
CA GLN A 21 -3.07 -20.44 -2.12
C GLN A 21 -4.52 -20.00 -1.89
N LEU A 22 -4.88 -18.77 -2.29
CA LEU A 22 -6.19 -18.17 -2.07
C LEU A 22 -6.81 -17.69 -3.41
N PRO A 23 -7.30 -18.60 -4.28
CA PRO A 23 -7.82 -18.23 -5.59
C PRO A 23 -8.97 -17.21 -5.58
N GLN A 24 -9.76 -17.15 -4.50
CA GLN A 24 -10.83 -16.16 -4.36
C GLN A 24 -10.27 -14.76 -4.14
N ALA A 25 -9.23 -14.63 -3.32
CA ALA A 25 -8.54 -13.37 -3.09
C ALA A 25 -7.87 -12.81 -4.37
N GLN A 26 -7.59 -13.67 -5.36
CA GLN A 26 -6.99 -13.25 -6.63
C GLN A 26 -7.95 -12.54 -7.58
N ARG A 27 -9.26 -12.84 -7.50
CA ARG A 27 -10.23 -12.46 -8.54
C ARG A 27 -10.64 -10.99 -8.52
N SER A 28 -10.24 -10.23 -7.50
CA SER A 28 -10.63 -8.83 -7.27
C SER A 28 -12.15 -8.55 -7.35
N GLN A 29 -13.01 -9.58 -7.38
CA GLN A 29 -14.46 -9.40 -7.54
C GLN A 29 -15.02 -8.74 -6.28
N GLY A 30 -15.58 -7.54 -6.43
CA GLY A 30 -16.06 -6.72 -5.32
C GLY A 30 -14.96 -6.04 -4.49
N CYS A 31 -13.70 -6.15 -4.93
CA CYS A 31 -12.53 -5.61 -4.24
C CYS A 31 -11.76 -4.65 -5.14
N GLN A 32 -11.29 -3.53 -4.57
CA GLN A 32 -10.62 -2.51 -5.37
C GLN A 32 -9.15 -2.89 -5.65
N LEU A 33 -8.80 -2.83 -6.92
CA LEU A 33 -7.44 -2.91 -7.44
C LEU A 33 -7.13 -1.60 -8.18
N ILE A 34 -6.03 -0.97 -7.80
CA ILE A 34 -5.38 0.13 -8.50
C ILE A 34 -4.21 -0.50 -9.23
N ALA A 35 -4.15 -0.36 -10.55
CA ALA A 35 -3.18 -1.02 -11.41
C ALA A 35 -2.59 -0.03 -12.43
N THR A 36 -2.23 1.16 -11.97
CA THR A 36 -1.71 2.26 -12.79
C THR A 36 -0.49 1.83 -13.60
N ASP A 37 -0.51 2.09 -14.90
CA ASP A 37 0.56 1.82 -15.88
C ASP A 37 1.03 0.34 -15.95
N SER A 38 0.28 -0.58 -15.35
CA SER A 38 0.68 -1.99 -15.24
C SER A 38 -0.14 -2.93 -16.12
N GLY A 39 -1.36 -2.54 -16.49
CA GLY A 39 -2.28 -3.34 -17.30
C GLY A 39 -2.87 -4.57 -16.60
N PHE A 40 -2.61 -4.76 -15.30
CA PHE A 40 -3.13 -5.92 -14.56
C PHE A 40 -4.62 -5.78 -14.25
N ALA A 41 -5.41 -6.80 -14.59
CA ALA A 41 -6.83 -6.85 -14.29
C ALA A 41 -7.17 -7.52 -12.95
N SER A 42 -6.21 -8.26 -12.37
CA SER A 42 -6.43 -9.02 -11.13
C SER A 42 -5.13 -9.25 -10.35
N LEU A 43 -5.24 -9.54 -9.05
CA LEU A 43 -4.06 -9.97 -8.26
C LEU A 43 -3.49 -11.30 -8.76
N GLY A 44 -4.32 -12.14 -9.37
CA GLY A 44 -3.85 -13.33 -10.06
C GLY A 44 -2.85 -12.99 -11.17
N GLU A 45 -3.15 -11.99 -11.99
CA GLU A 45 -2.22 -11.51 -13.03
C GLU A 45 -0.98 -10.84 -12.43
N VAL A 46 -1.12 -10.06 -11.35
CA VAL A 46 0.02 -9.48 -10.65
C VAL A 46 0.98 -10.57 -10.19
N PHE A 47 0.51 -11.62 -9.50
CA PHE A 47 1.41 -12.59 -8.87
C PHE A 47 1.80 -13.77 -9.77
N ASN A 48 0.98 -14.14 -10.75
CA ASN A 48 1.29 -15.20 -11.71
C ASN A 48 1.97 -14.67 -12.97
N GLY A 49 1.86 -13.36 -13.24
CA GLY A 49 2.48 -12.70 -14.38
C GLY A 49 4.00 -12.74 -14.36
N SER A 50 4.58 -12.58 -15.55
CA SER A 50 6.01 -12.43 -15.75
C SER A 50 6.35 -10.93 -15.67
N HIS A 51 6.78 -10.44 -14.49
CA HIS A 51 7.18 -9.04 -14.29
C HIS A 51 8.35 -8.59 -15.17
N THR A 52 9.02 -9.53 -15.83
CA THR A 52 10.09 -9.31 -16.82
C THR A 52 9.63 -8.63 -18.12
N ARG A 53 8.35 -8.24 -18.26
CA ARG A 53 7.81 -7.62 -19.49
C ARG A 53 7.64 -6.10 -19.47
N THR A 54 7.73 -5.43 -18.33
CA THR A 54 7.54 -3.97 -18.30
C THR A 54 8.90 -3.29 -18.28
N ALA A 55 9.33 -2.75 -19.44
CA ALA A 55 10.45 -1.80 -19.48
C ALA A 55 10.13 -0.53 -18.66
N GLU A 56 8.84 -0.28 -18.42
CA GLU A 56 8.31 0.86 -17.67
C GLU A 56 8.10 0.53 -16.18
N PRO A 57 8.20 1.54 -15.29
CA PRO A 57 7.80 1.40 -13.91
C PRO A 57 6.31 1.05 -13.76
N TRP A 58 5.97 0.21 -12.80
CA TRP A 58 4.59 -0.20 -12.53
C TRP A 58 4.26 -0.04 -11.06
N HIS A 59 2.98 0.14 -10.78
CA HIS A 59 2.45 0.25 -9.42
C HIS A 59 1.10 -0.43 -9.32
N VAL A 60 0.93 -1.19 -8.25
CA VAL A 60 -0.34 -1.82 -7.90
C VAL A 60 -0.66 -1.55 -6.44
N GLY A 61 -1.92 -1.24 -6.18
CA GLY A 61 -2.48 -1.10 -4.84
C GLY A 61 -3.76 -1.91 -4.76
N TRP A 62 -3.99 -2.65 -3.68
CA TRP A 62 -5.26 -3.37 -3.51
C TRP A 62 -5.75 -3.33 -2.08
N ARG A 63 -7.07 -3.42 -1.94
CA ARG A 63 -7.70 -3.57 -0.63
C ARG A 63 -7.56 -5.00 -0.13
N ASN A 64 -7.25 -5.14 1.14
CA ASN A 64 -7.16 -6.43 1.81
C ASN A 64 -8.55 -6.94 2.23
N CYS A 65 -9.39 -7.24 1.23
CA CYS A 65 -10.81 -7.57 1.38
C CYS A 65 -11.10 -9.04 1.71
N ASP A 66 -10.21 -9.96 1.34
CA ASP A 66 -10.38 -11.39 1.65
C ASP A 66 -10.00 -11.65 3.11
N GLU A 67 -10.94 -12.18 3.90
CA GLU A 67 -10.75 -12.38 5.34
C GLU A 67 -9.61 -13.33 5.67
N ARG A 68 -9.35 -14.34 4.82
CA ARG A 68 -8.27 -15.32 5.04
C ARG A 68 -6.92 -14.68 4.78
N ALA A 69 -6.78 -13.97 3.66
CA ALA A 69 -5.58 -13.18 3.36
C ALA A 69 -5.32 -12.15 4.47
N ALA A 70 -6.37 -11.43 4.88
CA ALA A 70 -6.27 -10.44 5.94
C ALA A 70 -5.85 -11.02 7.29
N THR A 71 -6.37 -12.18 7.65
CA THR A 71 -5.99 -12.89 8.89
C THR A 71 -4.51 -13.23 8.89
N ILE A 72 -3.98 -13.77 7.78
CA ILE A 72 -2.56 -14.13 7.66
C ILE A 72 -1.69 -12.88 7.71
N LEU A 73 -2.02 -11.86 6.92
CA LEU A 73 -1.25 -10.61 6.85
C LEU A 73 -1.19 -9.90 8.22
N ARG A 74 -2.30 -9.85 8.97
CA ARG A 74 -2.38 -9.18 10.27
C ARG A 74 -1.58 -9.87 11.38
N GLN A 75 -1.09 -11.08 11.18
CA GLN A 75 -0.12 -11.71 12.10
C GLN A 75 1.21 -10.96 12.14
N HIS A 76 1.51 -10.15 11.10
CA HIS A 76 2.81 -9.51 10.93
C HIS A 76 2.84 -8.01 11.23
N TYR A 77 1.67 -7.38 11.43
CA TYR A 77 1.57 -5.95 11.76
C TYR A 77 0.35 -5.60 12.61
N GLY A 78 0.57 -4.68 13.56
CA GLY A 78 -0.44 -4.18 14.48
C GLY A 78 -1.05 -2.84 14.05
N ARG A 79 -1.91 -2.29 14.91
CA ARG A 79 -2.32 -0.88 14.84
C ARG A 79 -1.14 -0.02 15.33
N PRO A 80 -0.72 1.03 14.60
CA PRO A 80 0.21 2.01 15.13
C PRO A 80 -0.26 2.64 16.45
N TYR A 81 0.66 2.92 17.38
CA TYR A 81 0.33 3.39 18.73
C TYR A 81 -0.40 4.75 18.76
N PHE A 82 -0.17 5.58 17.75
CA PHE A 82 -0.76 6.93 17.65
C PHE A 82 -2.19 6.93 17.13
N LEU A 83 -2.69 5.79 16.62
CA LEU A 83 -4.08 5.68 16.21
C LEU A 83 -4.97 5.35 17.41
N PRO A 84 -6.13 6.03 17.54
CA PRO A 84 -7.01 5.85 18.68
C PRO A 84 -7.55 4.41 18.72
N PRO A 85 -7.83 3.84 19.91
CA PRO A 85 -8.37 2.49 20.00
C PRO A 85 -9.61 2.24 19.15
N SER A 86 -10.48 3.24 19.02
CA SER A 86 -11.71 3.24 18.21
C SER A 86 -11.48 3.20 16.69
N SER A 87 -10.25 3.43 16.21
CA SER A 87 -9.89 3.24 14.79
C SER A 87 -9.67 1.76 14.42
N SER A 88 -9.99 0.83 15.31
CA SER A 88 -9.75 -0.61 15.16
C SER A 88 -10.65 -1.33 14.16
N ASP A 89 -11.57 -0.64 13.47
CA ASP A 89 -12.39 -1.24 12.40
C ASP A 89 -11.53 -1.43 11.12
N ARG A 90 -10.40 -2.14 11.28
CA ARG A 90 -9.32 -2.39 10.31
C ARG A 90 -9.82 -3.11 9.06
N GLN A 91 -10.95 -3.82 9.16
CA GLN A 91 -11.53 -4.60 8.07
C GLN A 91 -11.88 -3.74 6.83
N LYS A 92 -12.09 -2.43 6.99
CA LYS A 92 -12.62 -1.60 5.90
C LYS A 92 -11.59 -0.73 5.17
N LEU A 93 -10.36 -0.58 5.68
CA LEU A 93 -9.46 0.51 5.23
C LEU A 93 -7.99 0.09 4.98
N GLU A 94 -7.66 -1.21 5.00
CA GLU A 94 -6.28 -1.67 4.77
C GLU A 94 -5.99 -1.83 3.27
N TRP A 95 -5.04 -1.03 2.79
CA TRP A 95 -4.48 -1.11 1.44
C TRP A 95 -3.04 -1.60 1.48
N ILE A 96 -2.66 -2.40 0.48
CA ILE A 96 -1.27 -2.82 0.27
C ILE A 96 -0.83 -2.29 -1.09
N TYR A 97 0.35 -1.69 -1.12
CA TYR A 97 0.95 -1.15 -2.33
C TYR A 97 2.26 -1.85 -2.65
N LEU A 98 2.47 -2.14 -3.93
CA LEU A 98 3.66 -2.76 -4.49
C LEU A 98 3.99 -2.06 -5.81
N GLY A 99 5.27 -1.85 -6.11
CA GLY A 99 5.67 -1.29 -7.38
C GLY A 99 7.14 -1.50 -7.65
N SER A 100 7.56 -1.22 -8.87
CA SER A 100 8.96 -1.19 -9.25
C SER A 100 9.58 0.19 -9.00
N SER A 101 10.92 0.22 -8.98
CA SER A 101 11.68 1.46 -8.86
C SER A 101 11.38 2.40 -10.04
N GLY A 102 11.28 3.69 -9.75
CA GLY A 102 11.04 4.73 -10.77
C GLY A 102 9.58 5.13 -10.96
N TYR A 103 8.62 4.40 -10.37
CA TYR A 103 7.22 4.79 -10.41
C TYR A 103 6.98 6.10 -9.63
N ARG A 104 6.09 6.94 -10.17
CA ARG A 104 5.71 8.23 -9.57
C ARG A 104 4.21 8.39 -9.68
N GLU A 105 3.55 8.54 -8.54
CA GLU A 105 2.13 8.90 -8.53
C GLU A 105 1.96 10.39 -8.82
N THR A 106 0.86 10.72 -9.50
CA THR A 106 0.45 12.10 -9.79
C THR A 106 -0.03 12.80 -8.52
N MET A 107 0.14 14.12 -8.46
CA MET A 107 -0.36 14.92 -7.33
C MET A 107 -1.88 14.83 -7.26
N HIS A 108 -2.43 14.46 -6.10
CA HIS A 108 -3.86 14.36 -5.87
C HIS A 108 -4.22 14.66 -4.41
N ILE A 109 -5.51 14.86 -4.16
CA ILE A 109 -6.09 14.98 -2.83
C ILE A 109 -6.90 13.71 -2.58
N ASP A 110 -6.61 13.00 -1.50
CA ASP A 110 -7.37 11.82 -1.10
C ASP A 110 -8.79 12.22 -0.66
N MET A 111 -9.79 11.66 -1.33
CA MET A 111 -11.21 11.84 -0.99
C MET A 111 -11.63 10.88 0.13
N VAL A 112 -11.02 11.04 1.30
CA VAL A 112 -11.26 10.20 2.48
C VAL A 112 -11.74 11.02 3.67
N ASN A 113 -12.58 10.42 4.52
CA ASN A 113 -13.17 11.10 5.68
C ASN A 113 -12.23 11.21 6.89
N ARG A 114 -11.03 10.62 6.82
CA ARG A 114 -10.06 10.56 7.92
C ARG A 114 -8.64 10.66 7.38
N PRO A 115 -7.70 11.27 8.13
CA PRO A 115 -6.29 11.27 7.75
C PRO A 115 -5.75 9.85 7.52
N SER A 116 -4.92 9.72 6.50
CA SER A 116 -4.23 8.48 6.14
C SER A 116 -2.86 8.40 6.82
N TRP A 117 -2.33 7.18 6.98
CA TRP A 117 -0.96 6.92 7.39
C TRP A 117 -0.40 5.80 6.53
N GLN A 118 0.92 5.78 6.29
CA GLN A 118 1.57 4.73 5.51
C GLN A 118 2.79 4.17 6.23
N ALA A 119 2.91 2.85 6.26
CA ALA A 119 4.12 2.15 6.71
C ALA A 119 4.97 1.73 5.50
N GLN A 120 6.21 2.20 5.42
CA GLN A 120 7.15 1.79 4.37
C GLN A 120 7.88 0.50 4.78
N LEU A 121 7.58 -0.62 4.13
CA LEU A 121 8.15 -1.92 4.50
C LEU A 121 9.45 -2.25 3.75
N LYS A 122 9.50 -2.01 2.44
CA LYS A 122 10.65 -2.28 1.58
C LYS A 122 10.85 -1.15 0.58
N GLY A 123 12.11 -0.88 0.22
CA GLY A 123 12.47 0.29 -0.58
C GLY A 123 12.11 1.61 0.10
N SER A 124 12.36 2.73 -0.58
CA SER A 124 12.02 4.06 -0.08
C SER A 124 11.06 4.77 -1.03
N LYS A 125 10.31 5.74 -0.50
CA LYS A 125 9.44 6.62 -1.28
C LYS A 125 9.74 8.07 -0.93
N ARG A 126 9.91 8.90 -1.96
CA ARG A 126 10.02 10.35 -1.81
C ARG A 126 8.65 10.99 -1.99
N TRP A 127 8.21 11.72 -0.97
CA TRP A 127 6.94 12.43 -0.91
C TRP A 127 7.15 13.92 -1.12
N PHE A 128 6.24 14.51 -1.87
CA PHE A 128 6.07 15.95 -2.02
C PHE A 128 4.69 16.30 -1.54
N LEU A 129 4.59 17.13 -0.51
CA LEU A 129 3.34 17.57 0.09
C LEU A 129 3.23 19.08 -0.10
N PHE A 130 2.21 19.51 -0.82
CA PHE A 130 1.93 20.91 -1.04
C PHE A 130 0.83 21.39 -0.10
N PRO A 131 0.90 22.64 0.35
CA PRO A 131 -0.13 23.20 1.21
C PRO A 131 -1.48 23.24 0.49
N PRO A 132 -2.59 23.16 1.25
CA PRO A 132 -3.91 23.28 0.67
C PRO A 132 -4.15 24.72 0.16
N PRO A 133 -5.08 24.94 -0.77
CA PRO A 133 -5.30 26.24 -1.41
C PRO A 133 -5.51 27.41 -0.44
N GLU A 134 -6.11 27.15 0.72
CA GLU A 134 -6.47 28.13 1.74
C GLU A 134 -5.26 28.83 2.35
N CYS A 135 -4.07 28.20 2.34
CA CYS A 135 -2.84 28.78 2.87
C CYS A 135 -1.67 28.76 1.88
N TYR A 136 -1.94 28.64 0.58
CA TYR A 136 -0.93 28.45 -0.46
C TYR A 136 0.24 29.46 -0.42
N TYR A 137 -0.04 30.72 -0.05
CA TYR A 137 0.97 31.79 0.04
C TYR A 137 1.63 31.95 1.42
N GLN A 138 1.20 31.17 2.41
CA GLN A 138 1.66 31.28 3.81
C GLN A 138 2.35 29.99 4.30
N CYS A 139 1.86 28.84 3.84
CA CYS A 139 2.37 27.53 4.23
C CYS A 139 3.53 27.10 3.30
N GLU A 140 4.45 26.31 3.83
CA GLU A 140 5.57 25.75 3.08
C GLU A 140 5.26 24.34 2.53
N SER A 141 5.87 23.97 1.41
CA SER A 141 5.83 22.59 0.93
C SER A 141 6.82 21.72 1.70
N LEU A 142 6.46 20.45 1.90
CA LEU A 142 7.31 19.47 2.56
C LEU A 142 7.82 18.44 1.54
N GLU A 143 9.11 18.17 1.56
CA GLU A 143 9.74 17.05 0.86
C GLU A 143 10.33 16.09 1.89
N VAL A 144 9.95 14.81 1.83
CA VAL A 144 10.45 13.79 2.76
C VAL A 144 10.68 12.47 2.05
N THR A 145 11.81 11.82 2.33
CA THR A 145 12.03 10.44 1.93
C THR A 145 11.69 9.53 3.10
N VAL A 146 10.70 8.66 2.90
CA VAL A 146 10.28 7.68 3.90
C VAL A 146 11.05 6.39 3.65
N GLU A 147 11.81 5.97 4.66
CA GLU A 147 12.71 4.82 4.60
C GLU A 147 12.06 3.54 5.16
N PRO A 148 12.59 2.34 4.85
CA PRO A 148 12.10 1.09 5.41
C PRO A 148 12.04 1.10 6.95
N GLY A 149 10.86 0.82 7.51
CA GLY A 149 10.61 0.79 8.96
C GLY A 149 10.02 2.08 9.53
N GLU A 150 9.89 3.13 8.72
CA GLU A 150 9.24 4.39 9.04
C GLU A 150 7.75 4.39 8.74
N ILE A 151 7.01 5.20 9.51
CA ILE A 151 5.58 5.43 9.33
C ILE A 151 5.37 6.92 9.06
N SER A 152 4.83 7.26 7.88
CA SER A 152 4.35 8.61 7.60
C SER A 152 2.94 8.78 8.17
N LYS A 153 2.68 9.95 8.75
CA LYS A 153 1.44 10.35 9.42
C LYS A 153 1.11 11.78 9.06
#